data_AF-A0A1E7GGU9-F1
#
_entry.id   AF-A0A1E7GGU9-F1
#
_cell.length_a   1.000
_cell.length_b   1.000
_cell.length_c   1.000
_cell.angle_alpha   90.00
_cell.angle_beta   90.00
_cell.angle_gamma   90.00
#
_symmetry.space_group_name_H-M   'P 1'
#
loop_
_entity.id
_entity.type
_entity.pdbx_description
1 polymer ?
#
loop_
_entity_poly.entity_id
_entity_poly.type
_entity_poly.pdbx_seq_one_letter_code
_entity_poly.pdbx_strand_id
1 'polypeptide(L)'
;MTMREYMLGNVAIARGLLEGGVQVIAGYPGTPSSEIIDTLACREDRDYYIEWSVNEKVAMEVAVGAAWAGVRSVVTMKHVGLNVAADPFMTLAYAGTKGGLIALVADDPSCHSSQNEQDTRRYAQFALVPCFDPSTPQEAKDMLPYAFEFSEKFEIPVIFRPTTRISHGKSDIELGDIPVEKPAPNFEKLLDRWVMLPKNARLRHTHLLSIQQPIEDALAESPWNSLELKSGANLGVIGAGIASVYAKEAIVELGIEASFLKIGSYPVPKKLILELLKTVDAVLVFEELEPIVEEQVKMIAQEAGLQVSILGKANGFVSREGELDVSAFLETLNKVFDLKIEPEPTGTTLELAPRPPSLCAGCSHRATFYSMRKVFGKDAIYPSDIGCYTLGIQSGTVETTLCMGSSISIASGLYHAGEKRPICCSIGDSTFFHTGMNSLLNAVFNKADITVTILDNRITAMTGHQPNPGVGFTVTGEPTVQVSLAELCKAMGAGFVSVVDPYKLEEIQEAFKAAKEFKGTAVVIARQPCVISGKRAGIRKILYIVDPEKCEGCKQCVKFGCPAVEFDEEKKCATITALCSGCGVCAQICKFEAIQEAKK
;
A
#
# COMPACT_ATOMS: atom_id res chain seq x y z
N MET A 1 -23.29 -22.37 26.00
CA MET A 1 -22.01 -23.12 25.90
C MET A 1 -21.25 -22.51 24.77
N THR A 2 -20.01 -22.11 24.97
CA THR A 2 -19.13 -21.75 23.86
C THR A 2 -18.79 -22.99 23.06
N MET A 3 -18.77 -22.88 21.74
CA MET A 3 -18.53 -24.02 20.86
C MET A 3 -17.02 -24.19 20.68
N ARG A 4 -16.53 -25.42 20.77
CA ARG A 4 -15.12 -25.74 20.55
C ARG A 4 -14.97 -26.73 19.39
N GLU A 5 -14.00 -26.46 18.52
CA GLU A 5 -13.68 -27.28 17.35
C GLU A 5 -12.17 -27.53 17.27
N TYR A 6 -11.76 -28.77 17.01
CA TYR A 6 -10.35 -29.14 16.82
C TYR A 6 -9.91 -28.88 15.38
N MET A 7 -9.05 -27.89 15.15
CA MET A 7 -8.73 -27.41 13.80
C MET A 7 -7.25 -27.04 13.60
N LEU A 8 -6.87 -26.83 12.34
CA LEU A 8 -5.56 -26.34 11.92
C LEU A 8 -5.43 -24.83 12.20
N GLY A 9 -4.24 -24.32 12.50
CA GLY A 9 -4.02 -22.89 12.75
C GLY A 9 -4.43 -21.98 11.60
N ASN A 10 -4.19 -22.38 10.34
CA ASN A 10 -4.72 -21.62 9.19
C ASN A 10 -6.26 -21.62 9.10
N VAL A 11 -6.94 -22.63 9.64
CA VAL A 11 -8.41 -22.67 9.77
C VAL A 11 -8.87 -21.79 10.95
N ALA A 12 -8.11 -21.75 12.05
CA ALA A 12 -8.36 -20.83 13.17
C ALA A 12 -8.17 -19.36 12.75
N ILE A 13 -7.15 -19.07 11.96
CA ILE A 13 -6.92 -17.76 11.33
C ILE A 13 -8.05 -17.40 10.37
N ALA A 14 -8.46 -18.34 9.49
CA ALA A 14 -9.65 -18.15 8.65
C ALA A 14 -10.90 -17.84 9.48
N ARG A 15 -11.12 -18.53 10.60
CA ARG A 15 -12.21 -18.26 11.54
C ARG A 15 -12.10 -16.87 12.17
N GLY A 16 -10.91 -16.44 12.57
CA GLY A 16 -10.66 -15.12 13.15
C GLY A 16 -10.90 -13.97 12.17
N LEU A 17 -10.64 -14.17 10.87
CA LEU A 17 -11.02 -13.21 9.84
C LEU A 17 -12.55 -13.06 9.70
N LEU A 18 -13.30 -14.16 9.88
CA LEU A 18 -14.77 -14.12 9.87
C LEU A 18 -15.34 -13.46 11.12
N GLU A 19 -14.85 -13.82 12.32
CA GLU A 19 -15.23 -13.15 13.58
C GLU A 19 -14.82 -11.66 13.56
N GLY A 20 -13.73 -11.32 12.84
CA GLY A 20 -13.33 -9.94 12.56
C GLY A 20 -14.19 -9.21 11.54
N GLY A 21 -15.18 -9.85 10.92
CA GLY A 21 -16.12 -9.22 9.99
C GLY A 21 -15.52 -8.82 8.64
N VAL A 22 -14.54 -9.58 8.14
CA VAL A 22 -13.90 -9.30 6.84
C VAL A 22 -14.91 -9.29 5.68
N GLN A 23 -14.64 -8.46 4.66
CA GLN A 23 -15.48 -8.25 3.48
C GLN A 23 -14.74 -8.45 2.15
N VAL A 24 -13.43 -8.21 2.11
CA VAL A 24 -12.57 -8.44 0.94
C VAL A 24 -11.31 -9.20 1.35
N ILE A 25 -11.10 -10.38 0.78
CA ILE A 25 -9.90 -11.20 0.95
C ILE A 25 -9.18 -11.31 -0.39
N ALA A 26 -7.89 -10.99 -0.42
CA ALA A 26 -7.03 -11.21 -1.58
C ALA A 26 -5.74 -11.92 -1.15
N GLY A 27 -5.02 -12.54 -2.09
CA GLY A 27 -3.74 -13.16 -1.76
C GLY A 27 -3.03 -13.75 -2.96
N TYR A 28 -1.84 -14.31 -2.74
CA TYR A 28 -1.13 -15.16 -3.70
C TYR A 28 -0.71 -16.45 -3.00
N PRO A 29 -0.85 -17.64 -3.64
CA PRO A 29 -0.66 -18.91 -2.94
C PRO A 29 0.80 -19.11 -2.55
N GLY A 30 1.03 -19.37 -1.26
CA GLY A 30 2.35 -19.60 -0.70
C GLY A 30 2.28 -20.20 0.69
N THR A 31 2.75 -21.43 0.84
CA THR A 31 2.95 -22.07 2.15
C THR A 31 3.84 -21.19 3.04
N PRO A 32 3.52 -20.99 4.33
CA PRO A 32 2.46 -21.65 5.12
C PRO A 32 1.15 -20.82 5.26
N SER A 33 0.73 -20.02 4.27
CA SER A 33 -0.52 -19.22 4.35
C SER A 33 -1.68 -19.70 3.46
N SER A 34 -1.44 -20.58 2.50
CA SER A 34 -2.40 -20.91 1.44
C SER A 34 -3.77 -21.39 1.93
N GLU A 35 -3.77 -22.25 2.95
CA GLU A 35 -4.96 -22.93 3.46
C GLU A 35 -5.98 -21.96 4.06
N ILE A 36 -5.59 -20.72 4.39
CA ILE A 36 -6.49 -19.66 4.87
C ILE A 36 -7.51 -19.30 3.79
N ILE A 37 -7.03 -19.00 2.56
CA ILE A 37 -7.92 -18.67 1.44
C ILE A 37 -8.67 -19.91 0.95
N ASP A 38 -8.04 -21.09 0.90
CA ASP A 38 -8.74 -22.30 0.46
C ASP A 38 -9.90 -22.66 1.42
N THR A 39 -9.70 -22.52 2.74
CA THR A 39 -10.75 -22.69 3.75
C THR A 39 -11.90 -21.70 3.55
N LEU A 40 -11.58 -20.42 3.31
CA LEU A 40 -12.57 -19.36 3.11
C LEU A 40 -13.26 -19.45 1.73
N ALA A 41 -12.61 -20.02 0.71
CA ALA A 41 -13.17 -20.20 -0.62
C ALA A 41 -14.14 -21.40 -0.69
N CYS A 42 -13.94 -22.42 0.15
CA CYS A 42 -14.81 -23.60 0.24
C CYS A 42 -16.15 -23.34 0.97
N ARG A 43 -16.37 -22.16 1.57
CA ARG A 43 -17.66 -21.82 2.19
C ARG A 43 -18.75 -21.61 1.14
N GLU A 44 -19.94 -22.15 1.40
CA GLU A 44 -21.13 -21.94 0.57
C GLU A 44 -21.85 -20.63 0.92
N ASP A 45 -21.82 -20.23 2.20
CA ASP A 45 -22.56 -19.11 2.79
C ASP A 45 -21.79 -17.77 2.77
N ARG A 46 -21.03 -17.52 1.71
CA ARG A 46 -20.13 -16.35 1.61
C ARG A 46 -20.87 -15.02 1.53
N ASP A 47 -20.65 -14.18 2.53
CA ASP A 47 -21.07 -12.77 2.61
C ASP A 47 -19.89 -11.79 2.43
N TYR A 48 -18.81 -12.27 1.82
CA TYR A 48 -17.57 -11.55 1.53
C TYR A 48 -17.07 -11.91 0.13
N TYR A 49 -16.26 -11.01 -0.44
CA TYR A 49 -15.49 -11.27 -1.65
C TYR A 49 -14.15 -11.94 -1.31
N ILE A 50 -13.72 -12.88 -2.15
CA ILE A 50 -12.44 -13.59 -2.01
C ILE A 50 -11.83 -13.90 -3.37
N GLU A 51 -10.53 -13.61 -3.52
CA GLU A 51 -9.76 -13.96 -4.72
C GLU A 51 -8.37 -14.53 -4.43
N TRP A 52 -7.91 -15.39 -5.34
CA TRP A 52 -6.49 -15.49 -5.65
C TRP A 52 -6.15 -14.41 -6.69
N SER A 53 -5.16 -13.59 -6.37
CA SER A 53 -4.61 -12.57 -7.26
C SER A 53 -3.39 -13.12 -8.04
N VAL A 54 -2.93 -12.40 -9.06
CA VAL A 54 -1.81 -12.85 -9.93
C VAL A 54 -0.41 -12.66 -9.31
N ASN A 55 -0.29 -11.89 -8.23
CA ASN A 55 0.89 -11.75 -7.34
C ASN A 55 0.50 -10.95 -6.09
N GLU A 56 1.40 -10.91 -5.11
CA GLU A 56 1.23 -10.25 -3.82
C GLU A 56 1.07 -8.73 -3.90
N LYS A 57 1.74 -8.08 -4.87
CA LYS A 57 1.62 -6.63 -5.09
C LYS A 57 0.20 -6.25 -5.48
N VAL A 58 -0.36 -7.00 -6.43
CA VAL A 58 -1.74 -6.81 -6.88
C VAL A 58 -2.73 -7.18 -5.77
N ALA A 59 -2.49 -8.26 -5.02
CA ALA A 59 -3.32 -8.64 -3.87
C ALA A 59 -3.37 -7.55 -2.79
N MET A 60 -2.21 -6.96 -2.45
CA MET A 60 -2.09 -5.84 -1.52
C MET A 60 -2.87 -4.63 -2.03
N GLU A 61 -2.75 -4.28 -3.31
CA GLU A 61 -3.46 -3.15 -3.91
C GLU A 61 -4.98 -3.35 -4.00
N VAL A 62 -5.46 -4.59 -4.19
CA VAL A 62 -6.89 -4.97 -4.11
C VAL A 62 -7.41 -4.78 -2.68
N ALA A 63 -6.68 -5.25 -1.66
CA ALA A 63 -7.03 -5.01 -0.27
C ALA A 63 -7.03 -3.50 0.06
N VAL A 64 -6.05 -2.73 -0.41
CA VAL A 64 -6.01 -1.27 -0.23
C VAL A 64 -7.21 -0.57 -0.86
N GLY A 65 -7.62 -0.97 -2.08
CA GLY A 65 -8.83 -0.44 -2.71
C GLY A 65 -10.09 -0.67 -1.87
N ALA A 66 -10.20 -1.83 -1.21
CA ALA A 66 -11.29 -2.15 -0.31
C ALA A 66 -11.21 -1.37 1.02
N ALA A 67 -10.04 -1.31 1.67
CA ALA A 67 -9.84 -0.52 2.89
C ALA A 67 -10.15 0.97 2.68
N TRP A 68 -9.86 1.53 1.50
CA TRP A 68 -10.23 2.91 1.14
C TRP A 68 -11.72 3.07 0.77
N ALA A 69 -12.42 2.00 0.42
CA ALA A 69 -13.89 1.98 0.38
C ALA A 69 -14.53 1.94 1.79
N GLY A 70 -13.75 1.81 2.86
CA GLY A 70 -14.25 1.77 4.24
C GLY A 70 -14.68 0.38 4.72
N VAL A 71 -14.38 -0.69 3.98
CA VAL A 71 -14.69 -2.08 4.36
C VAL A 71 -13.48 -2.80 4.95
N ARG A 72 -13.72 -3.82 5.78
CA ARG A 72 -12.63 -4.64 6.37
C ARG A 72 -12.02 -5.56 5.33
N SER A 73 -10.70 -5.55 5.21
CA SER A 73 -9.97 -6.26 4.16
C SER A 73 -8.67 -6.91 4.63
N VAL A 74 -8.30 -8.02 4.00
CA VAL A 74 -7.05 -8.74 4.27
C VAL A 74 -6.33 -9.08 2.97
N VAL A 75 -5.00 -8.98 3.00
CA VAL A 75 -4.14 -9.62 2.01
C VAL A 75 -3.34 -10.75 2.67
N THR A 76 -3.36 -11.95 2.10
CA THR A 76 -2.61 -13.12 2.61
C THR A 76 -1.45 -13.48 1.71
N MET A 77 -0.25 -13.63 2.29
CA MET A 77 0.97 -14.06 1.59
C MET A 77 1.93 -14.75 2.56
N LYS A 78 3.00 -15.36 2.03
CA LYS A 78 4.20 -15.70 2.80
C LYS A 78 5.19 -14.53 2.81
N HIS A 79 6.06 -14.46 3.81
CA HIS A 79 7.10 -13.43 3.99
C HIS A 79 7.86 -13.03 2.71
N VAL A 80 8.31 -13.97 1.85
CA VAL A 80 9.02 -13.58 0.60
C VAL A 80 8.15 -12.70 -0.31
N GLY A 81 6.84 -12.89 -0.27
CA GLY A 81 5.85 -12.13 -1.02
C GLY A 81 5.68 -10.68 -0.56
N LEU A 82 6.01 -10.37 0.70
CA LEU A 82 6.00 -8.98 1.17
C LEU A 82 7.08 -8.14 0.46
N ASN A 83 8.16 -8.75 -0.02
CA ASN A 83 9.14 -8.06 -0.89
C ASN A 83 8.53 -7.66 -2.25
N VAL A 84 7.61 -8.48 -2.79
CA VAL A 84 6.87 -8.18 -4.02
C VAL A 84 5.83 -7.07 -3.76
N ALA A 85 5.19 -7.11 -2.58
CA ALA A 85 4.22 -6.11 -2.13
C ALA A 85 4.82 -4.86 -1.43
N ALA A 86 6.15 -4.74 -1.34
CA ALA A 86 6.80 -3.69 -0.54
C ALA A 86 6.49 -2.26 -1.05
N ASP A 87 6.53 -2.06 -2.37
CA ASP A 87 6.26 -0.76 -3.02
C ASP A 87 4.89 -0.15 -2.62
N PRO A 88 3.74 -0.85 -2.75
CA PRO A 88 2.48 -0.37 -2.21
C PRO A 88 2.44 -0.35 -0.67
N PHE A 89 3.03 -1.33 0.03
CA PHE A 89 2.97 -1.42 1.50
C PHE A 89 3.66 -0.23 2.21
N MET A 90 4.89 0.11 1.81
CA MET A 90 5.63 1.24 2.38
C MET A 90 4.91 2.58 2.16
N THR A 91 4.22 2.73 1.01
CA THR A 91 3.43 3.93 0.72
C THR A 91 2.08 3.94 1.43
N LEU A 92 1.50 2.76 1.68
CA LEU A 92 0.25 2.60 2.42
C LEU A 92 0.39 3.04 3.89
N ALA A 93 1.53 2.78 4.53
CA ALA A 93 1.81 3.28 5.89
C ALA A 93 1.66 4.82 5.99
N TYR A 94 2.02 5.55 4.92
CA TYR A 94 1.87 7.00 4.85
C TYR A 94 0.41 7.39 4.55
N ALA A 95 -0.22 6.78 3.54
CA ALA A 95 -1.60 7.09 3.16
C ALA A 95 -2.63 6.76 4.28
N GLY A 96 -2.39 5.65 4.98
CA GLY A 96 -3.31 5.04 5.92
C GLY A 96 -4.50 4.33 5.24
N THR A 97 -5.46 3.91 6.06
CA THR A 97 -6.66 3.15 5.68
C THR A 97 -7.94 3.88 6.12
N LYS A 98 -9.13 3.29 5.88
CA LYS A 98 -10.43 3.80 6.37
C LYS A 98 -11.23 2.70 7.05
N GLY A 99 -11.45 1.58 6.36
CA GLY A 99 -11.77 0.29 6.98
C GLY A 99 -10.47 -0.44 7.34
N GLY A 100 -10.55 -1.41 8.25
CA GLY A 100 -9.35 -2.12 8.72
C GLY A 100 -8.66 -2.91 7.59
N LEU A 101 -7.33 -2.81 7.51
CA LEU A 101 -6.51 -3.61 6.60
C LEU A 101 -5.48 -4.43 7.37
N ILE A 102 -5.56 -5.74 7.21
CA ILE A 102 -4.57 -6.68 7.73
C ILE A 102 -3.68 -7.16 6.58
N ALA A 103 -2.38 -6.91 6.70
CA ALA A 103 -1.37 -7.58 5.90
C ALA A 103 -0.99 -8.88 6.62
N LEU A 104 -1.62 -10.00 6.23
CA LEU A 104 -1.31 -11.32 6.76
C LEU A 104 -0.11 -11.89 6.03
N VAL A 105 1.00 -12.02 6.75
CA VAL A 105 2.31 -12.37 6.19
C VAL A 105 2.91 -13.50 7.01
N ALA A 106 2.90 -14.70 6.45
CA ALA A 106 3.34 -15.89 7.17
C ALA A 106 4.86 -16.12 7.03
N ASP A 107 5.57 -16.08 8.16
CA ASP A 107 7.00 -16.35 8.25
C ASP A 107 7.27 -17.86 8.29
N ASP A 108 8.36 -18.30 7.66
CA ASP A 108 8.72 -19.74 7.58
C ASP A 108 10.13 -20.00 8.14
N PRO A 109 10.29 -19.97 9.48
CA PRO A 109 11.54 -20.36 10.14
C PRO A 109 12.01 -21.75 9.68
N SER A 110 13.33 -21.95 9.63
CA SER A 110 13.98 -23.14 9.06
C SER A 110 13.67 -23.43 7.58
N CYS A 111 13.12 -22.46 6.82
CA CYS A 111 12.88 -22.55 5.37
C CYS A 111 12.07 -23.79 4.91
N HIS A 112 11.11 -24.29 5.70
CA HIS A 112 10.41 -25.55 5.38
C HIS A 112 9.76 -25.59 3.98
N SER A 113 9.44 -24.43 3.40
CA SER A 113 8.87 -24.24 2.07
C SER A 113 9.44 -23.03 1.31
N SER A 114 10.64 -22.54 1.70
CA SER A 114 11.11 -21.19 1.36
C SER A 114 12.55 -21.12 0.88
N GLN A 115 12.86 -20.09 0.08
CA GLN A 115 14.19 -19.85 -0.50
C GLN A 115 15.17 -19.19 0.49
N ASN A 116 14.65 -18.46 1.48
CA ASN A 116 15.39 -17.86 2.58
C ASN A 116 14.47 -17.63 3.80
N GLU A 117 15.06 -17.47 4.97
CA GLU A 117 14.35 -16.99 6.16
C GLU A 117 14.28 -15.47 6.14
N GLN A 118 13.18 -14.90 6.62
CA GLN A 118 13.00 -13.46 6.78
C GLN A 118 12.16 -13.19 8.03
N ASP A 119 12.47 -12.10 8.74
CA ASP A 119 11.65 -11.62 9.85
C ASP A 119 10.77 -10.47 9.37
N THR A 120 9.46 -10.71 9.23
CA THR A 120 8.52 -9.66 8.81
C THR A 120 8.46 -8.48 9.82
N ARG A 121 8.91 -8.65 11.07
CA ARG A 121 8.99 -7.55 12.03
C ARG A 121 10.03 -6.49 11.64
N ARG A 122 11.06 -6.83 10.83
CA ARG A 122 11.93 -5.83 10.19
C ARG A 122 11.16 -4.97 9.17
N TYR A 123 10.18 -5.53 8.45
CA TYR A 123 9.27 -4.74 7.60
C TYR A 123 8.32 -3.87 8.42
N ALA A 124 7.80 -4.36 9.54
CA ALA A 124 6.99 -3.56 10.47
C ALA A 124 7.77 -2.35 11.02
N GLN A 125 9.01 -2.59 11.48
CA GLN A 125 9.96 -1.57 11.93
C GLN A 125 10.26 -0.54 10.84
N PHE A 126 10.54 -0.99 9.60
CA PHE A 126 10.87 -0.11 8.47
C PHE A 126 9.67 0.74 8.00
N ALA A 127 8.45 0.19 8.02
CA ALA A 127 7.23 0.89 7.61
C ALA A 127 6.60 1.76 8.72
N LEU A 128 7.06 1.64 9.98
CA LEU A 128 6.43 2.23 11.17
C LEU A 128 4.97 1.75 11.37
N VAL A 129 4.74 0.46 11.10
CA VAL A 129 3.43 -0.20 11.09
C VAL A 129 3.33 -1.20 12.26
N PRO A 130 2.19 -1.29 12.99
CA PRO A 130 1.99 -2.28 14.05
C PRO A 130 2.10 -3.72 13.54
N CYS A 131 2.63 -4.62 14.38
CA CYS A 131 2.71 -6.05 14.09
C CYS A 131 2.16 -6.89 15.24
N PHE A 132 1.27 -7.84 14.90
CA PHE A 132 0.70 -8.85 15.80
C PHE A 132 1.32 -10.22 15.51
N ASP A 133 1.90 -10.85 16.54
CA ASP A 133 2.75 -12.05 16.45
C ASP A 133 2.21 -13.13 17.42
N PRO A 134 1.22 -13.95 17.02
CA PRO A 134 0.52 -14.87 17.92
C PRO A 134 1.38 -16.07 18.34
N SER A 135 1.28 -16.47 19.61
CA SER A 135 1.98 -17.63 20.19
C SER A 135 1.14 -18.93 20.19
N THR A 136 -0.17 -18.87 19.91
CA THR A 136 -1.01 -20.06 19.75
C THR A 136 -2.06 -19.89 18.63
N PRO A 137 -2.59 -20.99 18.05
CA PRO A 137 -3.73 -20.92 17.13
C PRO A 137 -5.00 -20.27 17.69
N GLN A 138 -5.26 -20.36 19.01
CA GLN A 138 -6.37 -19.65 19.66
C GLN A 138 -6.11 -18.14 19.67
N GLU A 139 -4.94 -17.72 20.15
CA GLU A 139 -4.52 -16.31 20.16
C GLU A 139 -4.50 -15.73 18.73
N ALA A 140 -4.09 -16.52 17.73
CA ALA A 140 -4.14 -16.16 16.32
C ALA A 140 -5.58 -15.91 15.81
N LYS A 141 -6.56 -16.65 16.32
CA LYS A 141 -7.99 -16.44 16.02
C LYS A 141 -8.49 -15.16 16.70
N ASP A 142 -8.21 -15.00 17.99
CA ASP A 142 -8.74 -13.91 18.83
C ASP A 142 -8.08 -12.53 18.55
N MET A 143 -6.83 -12.52 18.06
CA MET A 143 -6.14 -11.29 17.66
C MET A 143 -6.71 -10.63 16.40
N LEU A 144 -7.38 -11.38 15.51
CA LEU A 144 -7.79 -10.85 14.20
C LEU A 144 -8.93 -9.83 14.25
N PRO A 145 -10.02 -10.02 15.04
CA PRO A 145 -10.99 -8.95 15.30
C PRO A 145 -10.33 -7.69 15.88
N TYR A 146 -9.45 -7.87 16.87
CA TYR A 146 -8.70 -6.76 17.49
C TYR A 146 -7.78 -6.04 16.50
N ALA A 147 -7.12 -6.77 15.59
CA ALA A 147 -6.26 -6.19 14.56
C ALA A 147 -7.03 -5.32 13.56
N PHE A 148 -8.26 -5.70 13.18
CA PHE A 148 -9.14 -4.83 12.39
C PHE A 148 -9.53 -3.57 13.15
N GLU A 149 -9.95 -3.69 14.40
CA GLU A 149 -10.31 -2.55 15.26
C GLU A 149 -9.13 -1.60 15.51
N PHE A 150 -7.91 -2.15 15.68
CA PHE A 150 -6.69 -1.37 15.83
C PHE A 150 -6.33 -0.61 14.54
N SER A 151 -6.46 -1.28 13.39
CA SER A 151 -6.25 -0.66 12.07
C SER A 151 -7.24 0.48 11.81
N GLU A 152 -8.50 0.34 12.24
CA GLU A 152 -9.54 1.36 12.13
C GLU A 152 -9.32 2.52 13.11
N LYS A 153 -9.00 2.21 14.38
CA LYS A 153 -8.73 3.20 15.44
C LYS A 153 -7.60 4.17 15.09
N PHE A 154 -6.56 3.70 14.41
CA PHE A 154 -5.38 4.49 14.03
C PHE A 154 -5.32 4.85 12.53
N GLU A 155 -6.32 4.46 11.74
CA GLU A 155 -6.38 4.63 10.27
C GLU A 155 -5.08 4.19 9.55
N ILE A 156 -4.47 3.08 9.99
CA ILE A 156 -3.18 2.55 9.53
C ILE A 156 -3.33 1.05 9.17
N PRO A 157 -2.66 0.50 8.14
CA PRO A 157 -2.57 -0.95 8.01
C PRO A 157 -1.89 -1.57 9.24
N VAL A 158 -2.14 -2.86 9.49
CA VAL A 158 -1.42 -3.65 10.50
C VAL A 158 -0.89 -4.94 9.88
N ILE A 159 0.28 -5.40 10.32
CA ILE A 159 0.78 -6.74 9.99
C ILE A 159 0.22 -7.75 10.98
N PHE A 160 -0.20 -8.91 10.46
CA PHE A 160 -0.47 -10.10 11.26
C PHE A 160 0.46 -11.23 10.80
N ARG A 161 1.29 -11.73 11.72
CA ARG A 161 2.48 -12.54 11.42
C ARG A 161 2.42 -13.92 12.08
N PRO A 162 1.70 -14.91 11.52
CA PRO A 162 1.82 -16.29 11.96
C PRO A 162 3.17 -16.87 11.48
N THR A 163 3.68 -17.86 12.21
CA THR A 163 4.80 -18.71 11.76
C THR A 163 4.31 -20.10 11.34
N THR A 164 5.11 -20.88 10.63
CA THR A 164 4.78 -22.27 10.23
C THR A 164 4.27 -23.16 11.39
N ARG A 165 4.77 -22.95 12.62
CA ARG A 165 4.29 -23.66 13.83
C ARG A 165 2.86 -23.29 14.21
N ILE A 166 2.49 -22.01 14.09
CA ILE A 166 1.11 -21.54 14.28
C ILE A 166 0.23 -22.05 13.14
N SER A 167 0.60 -21.72 11.89
CA SER A 167 -0.15 -22.03 10.67
C SER A 167 -0.52 -23.50 10.52
N HIS A 168 0.44 -24.41 10.73
CA HIS A 168 0.26 -25.86 10.57
C HIS A 168 0.02 -26.61 11.89
N GLY A 169 0.05 -25.93 13.03
CA GLY A 169 -0.33 -26.50 14.32
C GLY A 169 -1.80 -26.90 14.37
N LYS A 170 -2.18 -27.73 15.34
CA LYS A 170 -3.59 -28.08 15.62
C LYS A 170 -3.89 -28.02 17.10
N SER A 171 -5.02 -27.42 17.46
CA SER A 171 -5.55 -27.37 18.82
C SER A 171 -7.07 -27.31 18.81
N ASP A 172 -7.68 -27.49 19.97
CA ASP A 172 -9.07 -27.08 20.20
C ASP A 172 -9.15 -25.55 20.16
N ILE A 173 -10.12 -25.01 19.42
CA ILE A 173 -10.36 -23.57 19.28
C ILE A 173 -11.76 -23.25 19.81
N GLU A 174 -11.86 -22.26 20.69
CA GLU A 174 -13.12 -21.71 21.19
C GLU A 174 -13.63 -20.60 20.25
N LEU A 175 -14.81 -20.83 19.70
CA LEU A 175 -15.43 -20.01 18.66
C LEU A 175 -16.17 -18.81 19.26
N GLY A 176 -15.96 -17.63 18.68
CA GLY A 176 -16.75 -16.43 18.92
C GLY A 176 -17.85 -16.25 17.87
N ASP A 177 -18.68 -15.22 18.04
CA ASP A 177 -19.75 -14.88 17.10
C ASP A 177 -19.20 -14.21 15.83
N ILE A 178 -19.84 -14.46 14.68
CA ILE A 178 -19.53 -13.80 13.41
C ILE A 178 -20.48 -12.59 13.26
N PRO A 179 -19.97 -11.36 13.07
CA PRO A 179 -20.81 -10.16 13.00
C PRO A 179 -21.65 -10.15 11.72
N VAL A 180 -22.98 -10.03 11.90
CA VAL A 180 -23.98 -9.98 10.81
C VAL A 180 -24.03 -8.59 10.15
N GLU A 181 -23.80 -7.53 10.92
CA GLU A 181 -23.69 -6.17 10.40
C GLU A 181 -22.23 -5.84 10.10
N LYS A 182 -21.96 -5.42 8.86
CA LYS A 182 -20.62 -5.02 8.37
C LYS A 182 -20.69 -3.64 7.71
N PRO A 183 -19.59 -2.85 7.69
CA PRO A 183 -19.56 -1.53 7.04
C PRO A 183 -20.05 -1.54 5.59
N ALA A 184 -20.86 -0.55 5.21
CA ALA A 184 -21.25 -0.37 3.81
C ALA A 184 -20.13 0.38 3.04
N PRO A 185 -19.79 -0.04 1.80
CA PRO A 185 -18.74 0.60 1.01
C PRO A 185 -19.11 2.03 0.64
N ASN A 186 -18.19 2.97 0.94
CA ASN A 186 -18.28 4.38 0.62
C ASN A 186 -16.87 4.99 0.49
N PHE A 187 -16.27 4.90 -0.70
CA PHE A 187 -15.00 5.57 -0.98
C PHE A 187 -15.10 7.10 -0.83
N GLU A 188 -14.32 7.66 0.09
CA GLU A 188 -14.19 9.09 0.35
C GLU A 188 -12.98 9.69 -0.41
N LYS A 189 -13.15 10.85 -1.03
CA LYS A 189 -12.16 11.45 -1.95
C LYS A 189 -11.09 12.29 -1.23
N LEU A 190 -10.34 11.67 -0.30
CA LEU A 190 -9.31 12.30 0.52
C LEU A 190 -7.99 12.49 -0.25
N LEU A 191 -7.94 13.48 -1.16
CA LEU A 191 -6.81 13.71 -2.08
C LEU A 191 -5.45 13.97 -1.40
N ASP A 192 -5.45 14.42 -0.15
CA ASP A 192 -4.26 14.64 0.68
C ASP A 192 -3.71 13.34 1.31
N ARG A 193 -4.54 12.29 1.42
CA ARG A 193 -4.16 10.95 1.89
C ARG A 193 -3.96 9.95 0.76
N TRP A 194 -4.84 9.94 -0.25
CA TRP A 194 -4.85 8.91 -1.28
C TRP A 194 -3.92 9.21 -2.45
N VAL A 195 -3.55 10.47 -2.70
CA VAL A 195 -2.63 10.85 -3.79
C VAL A 195 -1.28 11.25 -3.21
N MET A 196 -0.31 10.32 -3.19
CA MET A 196 1.03 10.53 -2.60
C MET A 196 1.98 11.39 -3.46
N LEU A 197 1.57 12.63 -3.71
CA LEU A 197 2.46 13.69 -4.18
C LEU A 197 3.50 14.05 -3.09
N PRO A 198 4.72 14.51 -3.44
CA PRO A 198 5.77 14.84 -2.46
C PRO A 198 5.39 15.88 -1.39
N LYS A 199 4.40 16.75 -1.65
CA LYS A 199 3.81 17.63 -0.62
C LYS A 199 3.05 16.83 0.43
N ASN A 200 2.20 15.91 -0.02
CA ASN A 200 1.31 15.12 0.80
C ASN A 200 2.11 14.08 1.59
N ALA A 201 3.04 13.36 0.94
CA ALA A 201 3.91 12.37 1.57
C ALA A 201 4.72 12.94 2.75
N ARG A 202 5.22 14.18 2.66
CA ARG A 202 5.92 14.84 3.78
C ARG A 202 5.01 15.09 4.98
N LEU A 203 3.80 15.59 4.75
CA LEU A 203 2.80 15.85 5.81
C LEU A 203 2.31 14.53 6.42
N ARG A 204 2.07 13.51 5.60
CA ARG A 204 1.68 12.17 6.05
C ARG A 204 2.78 11.45 6.81
N HIS A 205 4.06 11.68 6.51
CA HIS A 205 5.18 11.20 7.33
C HIS A 205 5.17 11.84 8.73
N THR A 206 4.98 13.17 8.83
CA THR A 206 4.85 13.84 10.13
C THR A 206 3.67 13.28 10.94
N HIS A 207 2.54 12.98 10.28
CA HIS A 207 1.41 12.33 10.92
C HIS A 207 1.72 10.89 11.36
N LEU A 208 2.34 10.06 10.50
CA LEU A 208 2.74 8.69 10.81
C LEU A 208 3.67 8.64 12.03
N LEU A 209 4.61 9.59 12.15
CA LEU A 209 5.45 9.75 13.33
C LEU A 209 4.64 10.19 14.56
N SER A 210 3.68 11.11 14.41
CA SER A 210 2.86 11.61 15.52
C SER A 210 1.93 10.56 16.15
N ILE A 211 1.55 9.51 15.41
CA ILE A 211 0.71 8.41 15.92
C ILE A 211 1.51 7.27 16.54
N GLN A 212 2.84 7.24 16.45
CA GLN A 212 3.66 6.15 17.03
C GLN A 212 3.51 6.07 18.55
N GLN A 213 3.58 7.18 19.28
CA GLN A 213 3.44 7.17 20.74
C GLN A 213 2.01 6.76 21.19
N PRO A 214 0.92 7.27 20.59
CA PRO A 214 -0.44 6.75 20.81
C PRO A 214 -0.64 5.27 20.49
N ILE A 215 0.04 4.75 19.45
CA ILE A 215 0.05 3.32 19.12
C ILE A 215 0.77 2.53 20.22
N GLU A 216 1.97 2.96 20.63
CA GLU A 216 2.76 2.31 21.67
C GLU A 216 2.04 2.29 23.04
N ASP A 217 1.39 3.41 23.40
CA ASP A 217 0.56 3.51 24.61
C ASP A 217 -0.60 2.50 24.57
N ALA A 218 -1.31 2.39 23.43
CA ALA A 218 -2.42 1.45 23.27
C ALA A 218 -1.97 -0.02 23.24
N LEU A 219 -0.74 -0.30 22.80
CA LEU A 219 -0.13 -1.63 22.87
C LEU A 219 0.33 -1.97 24.29
N ALA A 220 0.85 -1.00 25.06
CA ALA A 220 1.21 -1.19 26.47
C ALA A 220 0.01 -1.51 27.37
N GLU A 221 -1.20 -1.09 26.99
CA GLU A 221 -2.47 -1.46 27.63
C GLU A 221 -3.13 -2.73 27.03
N SER A 222 -2.56 -3.32 25.97
CA SER A 222 -3.13 -4.50 25.31
C SER A 222 -2.86 -5.81 26.07
N PRO A 223 -3.77 -6.80 26.03
CA PRO A 223 -3.63 -8.07 26.78
C PRO A 223 -2.49 -8.97 26.27
N TRP A 224 -1.82 -8.58 25.18
CA TRP A 224 -0.74 -9.34 24.53
C TRP A 224 0.63 -9.09 25.16
N ASN A 225 0.75 -8.02 25.97
CA ASN A 225 1.94 -7.69 26.76
C ASN A 225 1.64 -7.88 28.25
N SER A 226 2.52 -8.56 29.00
CA SER A 226 2.27 -8.85 30.42
C SER A 226 3.55 -8.82 31.26
N LEU A 227 3.56 -7.97 32.29
CA LEU A 227 4.68 -7.80 33.22
C LEU A 227 4.41 -8.50 34.57
N GLU A 228 5.36 -9.33 35.01
CA GLU A 228 5.39 -10.01 36.29
C GLU A 228 6.65 -9.61 37.07
N LEU A 229 6.51 -8.75 38.08
CA LEU A 229 7.62 -8.33 38.93
C LEU A 229 7.77 -9.25 40.15
N LYS A 230 8.96 -9.83 40.33
CA LYS A 230 9.33 -10.56 41.54
C LYS A 230 10.08 -9.64 42.51
N SER A 231 9.60 -9.54 43.75
CA SER A 231 10.22 -8.70 44.79
C SER A 231 11.59 -9.25 45.19
N GLY A 232 12.66 -8.48 44.93
CA GLY A 232 14.04 -8.87 45.25
C GLY A 232 14.72 -9.74 44.19
N ALA A 233 14.16 -9.86 42.98
CA ALA A 233 14.83 -10.49 41.85
C ALA A 233 15.76 -9.50 41.12
N ASN A 234 17.06 -9.76 41.12
CA ASN A 234 18.05 -8.89 40.45
C ASN A 234 18.13 -9.11 38.92
N LEU A 235 17.45 -10.14 38.40
CA LEU A 235 17.40 -10.48 36.98
C LEU A 235 15.98 -10.29 36.42
N GLY A 236 15.89 -9.65 35.26
CA GLY A 236 14.70 -9.62 34.41
C GLY A 236 14.85 -10.50 33.18
N VAL A 237 13.74 -10.97 32.62
CA VAL A 237 13.69 -11.66 31.32
C VAL A 237 12.55 -11.07 30.48
N ILE A 238 12.85 -10.64 29.26
CA ILE A 238 11.91 -10.12 28.27
C ILE A 238 11.79 -11.16 27.15
N GLY A 239 10.62 -11.79 27.02
CA GLY A 239 10.34 -12.78 25.97
C GLY A 239 9.43 -12.20 24.89
N ALA A 240 9.79 -12.36 23.61
CA ALA A 240 9.02 -11.80 22.49
C ALA A 240 8.35 -12.89 21.63
N GLY A 241 7.06 -12.74 21.34
CA GLY A 241 6.28 -13.72 20.56
C GLY A 241 6.34 -15.12 21.18
N ILE A 242 6.52 -16.15 20.35
CA ILE A 242 6.65 -17.55 20.80
C ILE A 242 7.82 -17.78 21.79
N ALA A 243 8.93 -17.04 21.65
CA ALA A 243 10.09 -17.17 22.53
C ALA A 243 9.78 -16.82 24.00
N SER A 244 8.70 -16.06 24.26
CA SER A 244 8.19 -15.83 25.62
C SER A 244 7.77 -17.13 26.33
N VAL A 245 7.25 -18.11 25.59
CA VAL A 245 6.83 -19.40 26.17
C VAL A 245 8.06 -20.19 26.60
N TYR A 246 9.05 -20.35 25.72
CA TYR A 246 10.28 -21.09 26.00
C TYR A 246 11.07 -20.49 27.16
N ALA A 247 11.20 -19.16 27.21
CA ALA A 247 11.85 -18.47 28.32
C ALA A 247 11.10 -18.66 29.65
N LYS A 248 9.76 -18.64 29.63
CA LYS A 248 8.94 -18.84 30.83
C LYS A 248 9.04 -20.28 31.36
N GLU A 249 9.01 -21.25 30.46
CA GLU A 249 9.17 -22.68 30.75
C GLU A 249 10.55 -22.96 31.38
N ALA A 250 11.63 -22.44 30.78
CA ALA A 250 12.99 -22.54 31.31
C ALA A 250 13.13 -21.91 32.71
N ILE A 251 12.56 -20.72 32.95
CA ILE A 251 12.57 -20.08 34.27
C ILE A 251 11.91 -20.96 35.35
N VAL A 252 10.82 -21.64 35.00
CA VAL A 252 10.07 -22.52 35.92
C VAL A 252 10.82 -23.82 36.17
N GLU A 253 11.33 -24.49 35.12
CA GLU A 253 12.09 -25.75 35.25
C GLU A 253 13.36 -25.58 36.08
N LEU A 254 14.08 -24.47 35.87
CA LEU A 254 15.35 -24.16 36.52
C LEU A 254 15.20 -23.50 37.91
N GLY A 255 13.98 -23.16 38.32
CA GLY A 255 13.70 -22.50 39.60
C GLY A 255 14.31 -21.09 39.72
N ILE A 256 14.34 -20.33 38.62
CA ILE A 256 15.02 -19.03 38.58
C ILE A 256 14.13 -17.92 39.18
N GLU A 257 14.69 -17.19 40.15
CA GLU A 257 14.07 -16.01 40.73
C GLU A 257 14.35 -14.76 39.87
N ALA A 258 13.64 -14.67 38.74
CA ALA A 258 13.64 -13.52 37.82
C ALA A 258 12.25 -12.88 37.67
N SER A 259 12.23 -11.57 37.44
CA SER A 259 11.05 -10.85 36.93
C SER A 259 10.88 -11.12 35.42
N PHE A 260 9.66 -11.12 34.90
CA PHE A 260 9.35 -11.55 33.53
C PHE A 260 8.44 -10.57 32.78
N LEU A 261 8.68 -10.37 31.48
CA LEU A 261 7.85 -9.55 30.58
C LEU A 261 7.60 -10.31 29.27
N LYS A 262 6.34 -10.70 28.99
CA LYS A 262 5.93 -11.09 27.63
C LYS A 262 5.71 -9.83 26.80
N ILE A 263 6.25 -9.81 25.58
CA ILE A 263 5.95 -8.85 24.53
C ILE A 263 5.30 -9.58 23.35
N GLY A 264 4.04 -9.24 23.04
CA GLY A 264 3.25 -9.81 21.94
C GLY A 264 3.03 -8.86 20.76
N SER A 265 3.58 -7.64 20.81
CA SER A 265 3.34 -6.59 19.80
C SER A 265 4.54 -5.69 19.55
N TYR A 266 4.61 -5.11 18.36
CA TYR A 266 5.51 -3.99 18.03
C TYR A 266 4.70 -2.75 17.57
N PRO A 267 5.07 -1.50 17.92
CA PRO A 267 6.16 -1.06 18.80
C PRO A 267 6.13 -1.67 20.22
N VAL A 268 7.31 -1.77 20.84
CA VAL A 268 7.46 -2.39 22.17
C VAL A 268 6.98 -1.46 23.28
N PRO A 269 6.37 -1.96 24.36
CA PRO A 269 5.78 -1.11 25.41
C PRO A 269 6.86 -0.52 26.34
N LYS A 270 7.30 0.71 26.06
CA LYS A 270 8.38 1.40 26.78
C LYS A 270 8.08 1.58 28.26
N LYS A 271 6.81 1.78 28.63
CA LYS A 271 6.37 1.84 30.04
C LYS A 271 6.69 0.55 30.79
N LEU A 272 6.25 -0.60 30.29
CA LEU A 272 6.47 -1.91 30.91
C LEU A 272 7.97 -2.28 30.94
N ILE A 273 8.70 -1.95 29.88
CA ILE A 273 10.16 -2.11 29.82
C ILE A 273 10.84 -1.24 30.89
N LEU A 274 10.48 0.04 31.01
CA LEU A 274 11.03 0.94 32.04
C LEU A 274 10.64 0.54 33.46
N GLU A 275 9.48 -0.08 33.67
CA GLU A 275 9.09 -0.62 34.98
C GLU A 275 9.94 -1.84 35.35
N LEU A 276 10.17 -2.77 34.42
CA LEU A 276 11.11 -3.88 34.63
C LEU A 276 12.53 -3.37 34.92
N LEU A 277 13.08 -2.53 34.03
CA LEU A 277 14.46 -2.01 34.12
C LEU A 277 14.76 -1.21 35.41
N LYS A 278 13.74 -0.67 36.09
CA LYS A 278 13.92 0.01 37.39
C LYS A 278 14.03 -0.94 38.58
N THR A 279 13.81 -2.23 38.38
CA THR A 279 13.72 -3.24 39.45
C THR A 279 14.79 -4.34 39.39
N VAL A 280 15.62 -4.37 38.34
CA VAL A 280 16.60 -5.43 38.07
C VAL A 280 17.97 -4.84 37.70
N ASP A 281 19.06 -5.52 38.07
CA ASP A 281 20.44 -5.12 37.72
C ASP A 281 20.81 -5.54 36.28
N ALA A 282 20.18 -6.63 35.80
CA ALA A 282 20.38 -7.18 34.47
C ALA A 282 19.05 -7.65 33.86
N VAL A 283 18.95 -7.64 32.53
CA VAL A 283 17.80 -8.15 31.79
C VAL A 283 18.23 -8.96 30.57
N LEU A 284 17.63 -10.14 30.40
CA LEU A 284 17.82 -11.00 29.23
C LEU A 284 16.65 -10.88 28.26
N VAL A 285 16.92 -10.41 27.05
CA VAL A 285 15.97 -10.35 25.94
C VAL A 285 16.07 -11.64 25.13
N PHE A 286 14.97 -12.37 25.04
CA PHE A 286 14.84 -13.64 24.33
C PHE A 286 13.76 -13.51 23.25
N GLU A 287 14.21 -13.32 22.01
CA GLU A 287 13.36 -13.10 20.85
C GLU A 287 13.82 -13.96 19.66
N GLU A 288 12.89 -14.29 18.77
CA GLU A 288 13.22 -15.02 17.54
C GLU A 288 14.00 -14.17 16.52
N LEU A 289 14.79 -14.82 15.66
CA LEU A 289 15.52 -14.22 14.52
C LEU A 289 16.41 -13.00 14.88
N GLU A 290 15.90 -11.77 14.75
CA GLU A 290 16.65 -10.51 14.82
C GLU A 290 16.47 -9.76 16.16
N PRO A 291 17.45 -8.94 16.61
CA PRO A 291 17.41 -8.23 17.90
C PRO A 291 16.46 -6.99 17.94
N ILE A 292 15.22 -7.10 17.46
CA ILE A 292 14.26 -5.98 17.41
C ILE A 292 13.98 -5.40 18.80
N VAL A 293 13.67 -6.27 19.76
CA VAL A 293 13.34 -5.91 21.13
C VAL A 293 14.61 -5.55 21.90
N GLU A 294 15.72 -6.26 21.66
CA GLU A 294 17.01 -5.96 22.29
C GLU A 294 17.55 -4.57 21.90
N GLU A 295 17.45 -4.19 20.62
CA GLU A 295 17.75 -2.84 20.12
C GLU A 295 16.95 -1.78 20.89
N GLN A 296 15.64 -1.98 21.01
CA GLN A 296 14.73 -1.07 21.70
C GLN A 296 15.01 -0.99 23.20
N VAL A 297 15.16 -2.12 23.90
CA VAL A 297 15.46 -2.17 25.34
C VAL A 297 16.78 -1.45 25.65
N LYS A 298 17.79 -1.54 24.77
CA LYS A 298 19.05 -0.80 24.90
C LYS A 298 18.88 0.71 24.77
N MET A 299 18.14 1.18 23.75
CA MET A 299 17.83 2.61 23.62
C MET A 299 17.03 3.12 24.82
N ILE A 300 16.00 2.38 25.24
CA ILE A 300 15.12 2.75 26.37
C ILE A 300 15.90 2.88 27.69
N ALA A 301 16.82 1.96 27.98
CA ALA A 301 17.65 2.04 29.18
C ALA A 301 18.66 3.20 29.12
N GLN A 302 19.30 3.41 27.97
CA GLN A 302 20.29 4.47 27.75
C GLN A 302 19.65 5.87 27.87
N GLU A 303 18.51 6.10 27.21
CA GLU A 303 17.73 7.34 27.31
C GLU A 303 17.27 7.63 28.75
N ALA A 304 16.88 6.58 29.50
CA ALA A 304 16.45 6.71 30.89
C ALA A 304 17.61 6.83 31.91
N GLY A 305 18.87 6.76 31.46
CA GLY A 305 20.06 6.78 32.31
C GLY A 305 20.22 5.53 33.19
N LEU A 306 19.50 4.44 32.90
CA LEU A 306 19.48 3.21 33.69
C LEU A 306 20.71 2.35 33.37
N GLN A 307 21.55 2.08 34.38
CA GLN A 307 22.77 1.28 34.24
C GLN A 307 22.50 -0.24 34.34
N VAL A 308 21.49 -0.73 33.63
CA VAL A 308 21.12 -2.15 33.58
C VAL A 308 21.99 -2.89 32.55
N SER A 309 22.42 -4.11 32.86
CA SER A 309 23.10 -4.97 31.88
C SER A 309 22.07 -5.62 30.95
N ILE A 310 22.14 -5.36 29.63
CA ILE A 310 21.15 -5.88 28.66
C ILE A 310 21.80 -6.96 27.80
N LEU A 311 21.16 -8.12 27.80
CA LEU A 311 21.70 -9.41 27.38
C LEU A 311 20.81 -9.95 26.24
N GLY A 312 21.38 -10.49 25.17
CA GLY A 312 20.60 -10.93 24.00
C GLY A 312 21.45 -11.48 22.85
N LYS A 313 21.05 -11.19 21.62
CA LYS A 313 21.71 -11.65 20.39
C LYS A 313 22.92 -10.78 20.02
N ALA A 314 22.84 -9.46 20.23
CA ALA A 314 23.88 -8.52 19.78
C ALA A 314 25.17 -8.57 20.61
N ASN A 315 25.15 -9.26 21.76
CA ASN A 315 26.33 -9.67 22.52
C ASN A 315 26.61 -11.19 22.44
N GLY A 316 25.96 -11.90 21.53
CA GLY A 316 26.23 -13.31 21.22
C GLY A 316 25.72 -14.32 22.24
N PHE A 317 24.86 -13.90 23.17
CA PHE A 317 24.35 -14.76 24.23
C PHE A 317 23.26 -15.68 23.65
N VAL A 318 22.23 -15.09 23.03
CA VAL A 318 21.15 -15.76 22.27
C VAL A 318 21.55 -15.95 20.81
N SER A 319 21.14 -17.05 20.17
CA SER A 319 21.42 -17.30 18.74
C SER A 319 20.66 -16.34 17.81
N ARG A 320 21.23 -16.08 16.63
CA ARG A 320 20.56 -15.48 15.46
C ARG A 320 20.17 -16.51 14.39
N GLU A 321 20.64 -17.76 14.54
CA GLU A 321 20.48 -18.85 13.57
C GLU A 321 19.77 -20.03 14.24
N GLY A 322 18.76 -20.60 13.57
CA GLY A 322 17.94 -21.71 14.07
C GLY A 322 16.76 -21.29 14.97
N GLU A 323 15.82 -22.23 15.16
CA GLU A 323 14.69 -22.13 16.08
C GLU A 323 15.18 -22.18 17.54
N LEU A 324 14.75 -21.25 18.40
CA LEU A 324 15.19 -21.20 19.80
C LEU A 324 14.44 -22.23 20.67
N ASP A 325 15.11 -22.76 21.68
CA ASP A 325 14.55 -23.72 22.65
C ASP A 325 15.04 -23.44 24.09
N VAL A 326 14.61 -24.30 25.03
CA VAL A 326 15.04 -24.26 26.45
C VAL A 326 16.55 -24.47 26.59
N SER A 327 17.16 -25.30 25.73
CA SER A 327 18.61 -25.55 25.72
C SER A 327 19.41 -24.28 25.37
N ALA A 328 18.97 -23.53 24.35
CA ALA A 328 19.59 -22.27 23.94
C ALA A 328 19.52 -21.19 25.05
N PHE A 329 18.45 -21.17 25.85
CA PHE A 329 18.31 -20.26 27.00
C PHE A 329 19.36 -20.56 28.11
N LEU A 330 19.68 -21.83 28.34
CA LEU A 330 20.73 -22.24 29.28
C LEU A 330 22.14 -21.85 28.81
N GLU A 331 22.44 -22.03 27.52
CA GLU A 331 23.74 -21.64 26.97
C GLU A 331 23.92 -20.12 26.94
N THR A 332 22.83 -19.38 26.73
CA THR A 332 22.76 -17.91 26.82
C THR A 332 23.28 -17.40 28.16
N LEU A 333 22.75 -17.92 29.28
CA LEU A 333 23.09 -17.46 30.64
C LEU A 333 24.58 -17.60 31.01
N ASN A 334 25.31 -18.53 30.38
CA ASN A 334 26.74 -18.72 30.65
C ASN A 334 27.63 -17.63 30.02
N LYS A 335 27.19 -17.02 28.92
CA LYS A 335 27.98 -16.06 28.15
C LYS A 335 27.87 -14.62 28.66
N VAL A 336 26.80 -14.34 29.40
CA VAL A 336 26.22 -13.05 29.83
C VAL A 336 27.14 -11.93 30.38
N PHE A 337 28.39 -12.21 30.72
CA PHE A 337 29.03 -11.53 31.86
C PHE A 337 30.05 -10.39 31.61
N ASP A 338 30.28 -9.83 30.41
CA ASP A 338 31.15 -8.61 30.31
C ASP A 338 30.98 -7.58 29.12
N LEU A 339 30.55 -6.36 29.48
CA LEU A 339 30.84 -4.99 28.94
C LEU A 339 30.22 -4.36 27.63
N LYS A 340 30.85 -3.27 27.12
CA LYS A 340 30.31 -2.00 26.50
C LYS A 340 31.40 -1.33 25.56
N ILE A 341 31.30 -0.21 24.78
CA ILE A 341 30.38 0.96 24.58
C ILE A 341 30.69 1.70 23.22
N GLU A 342 29.86 2.65 22.71
CA GLU A 342 30.11 3.53 21.52
C GLU A 342 29.59 5.01 21.66
N PRO A 343 29.92 6.00 20.74
CA PRO A 343 29.61 7.45 20.86
C PRO A 343 28.62 8.09 19.81
N GLU A 344 28.34 9.41 19.93
CA GLU A 344 27.18 10.15 19.32
C GLU A 344 27.41 11.01 18.02
N PRO A 345 26.33 11.39 17.29
CA PRO A 345 26.33 12.26 16.08
C PRO A 345 25.68 13.67 16.25
N THR A 346 25.77 14.56 15.23
CA THR A 346 25.04 15.86 15.18
C THR A 346 24.69 16.35 13.74
N GLY A 347 23.65 17.19 13.58
CA GLY A 347 23.43 18.05 12.39
C GLY A 347 21.96 18.29 11.95
N THR A 348 21.54 19.56 11.77
CA THR A 348 20.16 19.97 11.41
C THR A 348 20.04 20.61 10.00
N THR A 349 18.80 20.78 9.50
CA THR A 349 18.48 21.19 8.11
C THR A 349 17.57 22.43 8.00
N LEU A 350 17.28 22.90 6.78
CA LEU A 350 16.79 24.26 6.45
C LEU A 350 15.65 24.22 5.40
N GLU A 351 14.63 25.09 5.53
CA GLU A 351 13.39 25.06 4.71
C GLU A 351 13.46 25.79 3.35
N LEU A 352 12.51 25.46 2.45
CA LEU A 352 12.39 26.01 1.09
C LEU A 352 10.91 26.19 0.64
N ALA A 353 10.67 27.18 -0.22
CA ALA A 353 9.34 27.54 -0.71
C ALA A 353 8.68 26.48 -1.64
N PRO A 354 7.34 26.31 -1.58
CA PRO A 354 6.62 25.26 -2.32
C PRO A 354 6.45 25.56 -3.83
N ARG A 355 6.34 24.50 -4.63
CA ARG A 355 6.02 24.55 -6.08
C ARG A 355 4.87 23.58 -6.40
N PRO A 356 3.76 24.01 -7.00
CA PRO A 356 2.63 23.13 -7.31
C PRO A 356 2.89 22.26 -8.55
N PRO A 357 2.32 21.05 -8.64
CA PRO A 357 2.39 20.21 -9.84
C PRO A 357 1.53 20.76 -10.98
N SER A 358 1.96 20.59 -12.24
CA SER A 358 1.18 20.97 -13.43
C SER A 358 1.59 20.21 -14.69
N LEU A 359 0.64 19.97 -15.60
CA LEU A 359 0.85 19.33 -16.91
C LEU A 359 1.37 20.33 -17.96
N CYS A 360 2.30 19.89 -18.81
CA CYS A 360 2.84 20.70 -19.91
C CYS A 360 1.76 21.30 -20.84
N ALA A 361 2.05 22.44 -21.47
CA ALA A 361 1.15 23.12 -22.40
C ALA A 361 0.72 22.21 -23.56
N GLY A 362 -0.60 22.05 -23.73
CA GLY A 362 -1.21 21.17 -24.73
C GLY A 362 -0.90 19.68 -24.58
N CYS A 363 -0.43 19.21 -23.40
CA CYS A 363 -0.27 17.79 -23.11
C CYS A 363 -1.58 17.00 -23.32
N SER A 364 -1.51 15.90 -24.08
CA SER A 364 -2.61 15.00 -24.43
C SER A 364 -3.41 14.49 -23.22
N HIS A 365 -2.74 14.14 -22.12
CA HIS A 365 -3.40 13.64 -20.90
C HIS A 365 -4.50 14.58 -20.37
N ARG A 366 -4.33 15.89 -20.54
CA ARG A 366 -5.34 16.90 -20.14
C ARG A 366 -6.65 16.75 -20.93
N ALA A 367 -6.57 16.42 -22.21
CA ALA A 367 -7.73 16.20 -23.06
C ALA A 367 -8.41 14.85 -22.78
N THR A 368 -7.62 13.83 -22.42
CA THR A 368 -8.13 12.58 -21.86
C THR A 368 -8.91 12.82 -20.57
N PHE A 369 -8.30 13.47 -19.57
CA PHE A 369 -8.95 13.76 -18.28
C PHE A 369 -10.21 14.61 -18.40
N TYR A 370 -10.20 15.64 -19.27
CA TYR A 370 -11.40 16.41 -19.61
C TYR A 370 -12.53 15.52 -20.15
N SER A 371 -12.20 14.58 -21.02
CA SER A 371 -13.15 13.65 -21.65
C SER A 371 -13.66 12.58 -20.68
N MET A 372 -12.79 12.02 -19.85
CA MET A 372 -13.16 11.12 -18.73
C MET A 372 -14.20 11.82 -17.83
N ARG A 373 -13.88 13.02 -17.32
CA ARG A 373 -14.77 13.79 -16.43
C ARG A 373 -16.11 14.15 -17.08
N LYS A 374 -16.13 14.39 -18.40
CA LYS A 374 -17.33 14.72 -19.17
C LYS A 374 -18.26 13.52 -19.40
N VAL A 375 -17.73 12.29 -19.45
CA VAL A 375 -18.51 11.06 -19.71
C VAL A 375 -18.85 10.28 -18.45
N PHE A 376 -17.91 10.15 -17.51
CA PHE A 376 -18.11 9.44 -16.25
C PHE A 376 -18.76 10.34 -15.18
N GLY A 377 -18.48 11.65 -15.19
CA GLY A 377 -19.06 12.65 -14.29
C GLY A 377 -18.21 12.92 -13.04
N LYS A 378 -18.54 13.97 -12.28
CA LYS A 378 -17.80 14.35 -11.05
C LYS A 378 -17.89 13.30 -9.91
N ASP A 379 -18.95 12.49 -9.92
CA ASP A 379 -19.30 11.57 -8.84
C ASP A 379 -18.72 10.15 -9.05
N ALA A 380 -18.30 9.81 -10.27
CA ALA A 380 -17.51 8.63 -10.58
C ALA A 380 -16.14 8.65 -9.88
N ILE A 381 -15.49 7.49 -9.73
CA ILE A 381 -14.22 7.36 -8.99
C ILE A 381 -13.06 7.18 -9.98
N TYR A 382 -11.94 7.86 -9.72
CA TYR A 382 -10.80 7.91 -10.64
C TYR A 382 -9.46 7.51 -9.99
N PRO A 383 -9.20 6.20 -9.78
CA PRO A 383 -7.90 5.72 -9.29
C PRO A 383 -6.79 6.01 -10.31
N SER A 384 -5.58 6.35 -9.85
CA SER A 384 -4.47 6.69 -10.74
C SER A 384 -3.14 6.20 -10.17
N ASP A 385 -2.13 6.10 -11.04
CA ASP A 385 -0.75 5.76 -10.67
C ASP A 385 0.17 6.98 -10.63
N ILE A 386 1.43 6.76 -10.22
CA ILE A 386 2.49 7.78 -10.21
C ILE A 386 3.12 8.00 -11.58
N GLY A 387 3.13 9.27 -12.03
CA GLY A 387 3.75 9.70 -13.29
C GLY A 387 3.37 11.12 -13.70
N CYS A 388 3.61 11.49 -14.96
CA CYS A 388 3.19 12.80 -15.48
C CYS A 388 1.69 13.07 -15.32
N TYR A 389 0.88 12.01 -15.32
CA TYR A 389 -0.58 12.07 -15.23
C TYR A 389 -1.08 12.35 -13.80
N THR A 390 -0.30 12.03 -12.75
CA THR A 390 -0.55 12.51 -11.37
C THR A 390 -0.52 14.03 -11.26
N LEU A 391 0.27 14.71 -12.11
CA LEU A 391 0.28 16.18 -12.22
C LEU A 391 -1.08 16.73 -12.73
N GLY A 392 -1.96 15.85 -13.20
CA GLY A 392 -3.34 16.14 -13.56
C GLY A 392 -4.31 16.22 -12.39
N ILE A 393 -3.89 16.15 -11.11
CA ILE A 393 -4.78 16.21 -9.94
C ILE A 393 -5.83 17.33 -9.97
N GLN A 394 -5.51 18.50 -10.54
CA GLN A 394 -6.43 19.63 -10.69
C GLN A 394 -7.58 19.39 -11.69
N SER A 395 -7.52 18.33 -12.50
CA SER A 395 -8.59 17.93 -13.43
C SER A 395 -9.82 17.36 -12.72
N GLY A 396 -9.68 16.83 -11.50
CA GLY A 396 -10.73 16.06 -10.83
C GLY A 396 -10.93 14.64 -11.38
N THR A 397 -9.88 14.02 -11.94
CA THR A 397 -9.86 12.60 -12.37
C THR A 397 -8.56 11.88 -11.96
N VAL A 398 -8.02 12.23 -10.80
CA VAL A 398 -6.86 11.58 -10.15
C VAL A 398 -7.16 11.63 -8.65
N GLU A 399 -7.68 10.54 -8.11
CA GLU A 399 -8.24 10.46 -6.76
C GLU A 399 -7.48 9.49 -5.85
N THR A 400 -6.67 8.63 -6.44
CA THR A 400 -5.62 7.85 -5.75
C THR A 400 -4.30 7.96 -6.51
N THR A 401 -3.19 7.72 -5.82
CA THR A 401 -1.86 7.40 -6.35
C THR A 401 -1.07 6.77 -5.20
N LEU A 402 -1.04 5.44 -5.19
CA LEU A 402 -0.28 4.66 -4.23
C LEU A 402 1.15 4.45 -4.75
N CYS A 403 1.32 3.73 -5.86
CA CYS A 403 2.64 3.48 -6.44
C CYS A 403 2.56 3.30 -7.98
N MET A 404 3.42 2.46 -8.58
CA MET A 404 3.39 2.17 -10.02
C MET A 404 2.58 0.89 -10.32
N GLY A 405 1.51 1.02 -11.12
CA GLY A 405 0.65 -0.06 -11.62
C GLY A 405 -0.53 -0.42 -10.70
N SER A 406 -0.65 0.29 -9.59
CA SER A 406 -1.68 0.16 -8.57
C SER A 406 -3.09 0.58 -9.00
N SER A 407 -3.22 1.49 -9.98
CA SER A 407 -4.52 2.11 -10.32
C SER A 407 -5.61 1.13 -10.74
N ILE A 408 -5.24 0.06 -11.46
CA ILE A 408 -6.17 -0.97 -11.92
C ILE A 408 -6.53 -1.92 -10.78
N SER A 409 -5.56 -2.35 -9.98
CA SER A 409 -5.76 -3.21 -8.81
C SER A 409 -6.64 -2.54 -7.75
N ILE A 410 -6.40 -1.25 -7.47
CA ILE A 410 -7.20 -0.42 -6.55
C ILE A 410 -8.62 -0.25 -7.10
N ALA A 411 -8.79 -0.06 -8.42
CA ALA A 411 -10.12 -0.03 -9.05
C ALA A 411 -10.87 -1.36 -8.90
N SER A 412 -10.16 -2.50 -9.02
CA SER A 412 -10.69 -3.83 -8.74
C SER A 412 -11.13 -3.93 -7.28
N GLY A 413 -10.28 -3.57 -6.31
CA GLY A 413 -10.58 -3.62 -4.88
C GLY A 413 -11.78 -2.76 -4.47
N LEU A 414 -11.88 -1.54 -5.01
CA LEU A 414 -13.05 -0.66 -4.84
C LEU A 414 -14.34 -1.33 -5.35
N TYR A 415 -14.30 -1.91 -6.56
CA TYR A 415 -15.44 -2.61 -7.14
C TYR A 415 -15.85 -3.85 -6.30
N HIS A 416 -14.89 -4.68 -5.92
CA HIS A 416 -15.13 -5.91 -5.16
C HIS A 416 -15.56 -5.65 -3.69
N ALA A 417 -15.24 -4.49 -3.13
CA ALA A 417 -15.83 -4.00 -1.89
C ALA A 417 -17.35 -3.68 -2.00
N GLY A 418 -17.91 -3.64 -3.21
CA GLY A 418 -19.32 -3.37 -3.47
C GLY A 418 -19.64 -1.90 -3.79
N GLU A 419 -18.64 -1.10 -4.17
CA GLU A 419 -18.83 0.28 -4.64
C GLU A 419 -19.68 0.32 -5.92
N LYS A 420 -20.62 1.27 -5.98
CA LYS A 420 -21.67 1.34 -7.03
C LYS A 420 -21.48 2.52 -7.99
N ARG A 421 -20.59 3.46 -7.67
CA ARG A 421 -20.20 4.55 -8.56
C ARG A 421 -19.34 4.00 -9.72
N PRO A 422 -19.49 4.50 -10.96
CA PRO A 422 -18.63 4.09 -12.07
C PRO A 422 -17.15 4.36 -11.74
N ILE A 423 -16.27 3.39 -12.03
CA ILE A 423 -14.83 3.48 -11.76
C ILE A 423 -14.06 3.56 -13.09
N CYS A 424 -13.25 4.60 -13.26
CA CYS A 424 -12.48 4.86 -14.46
C CYS A 424 -11.04 5.25 -14.10
N CYS A 425 -10.14 4.26 -14.04
CA CYS A 425 -8.77 4.47 -13.59
C CYS A 425 -7.84 4.95 -14.72
N SER A 426 -6.66 5.50 -14.38
CA SER A 426 -5.67 5.96 -15.37
C SER A 426 -4.22 5.58 -15.05
N ILE A 427 -3.53 5.04 -16.06
CA ILE A 427 -2.16 4.51 -16.01
C ILE A 427 -1.35 4.97 -17.23
N GLY A 428 -0.05 5.23 -17.08
CA GLY A 428 0.85 5.53 -18.20
C GLY A 428 1.26 4.28 -18.99
N ASP A 429 1.73 4.44 -20.24
CA ASP A 429 2.29 3.34 -21.04
C ASP A 429 3.46 2.64 -20.35
N SER A 430 4.47 3.40 -19.89
CA SER A 430 5.61 2.82 -19.18
C SER A 430 5.22 2.16 -17.84
N THR A 431 4.26 2.73 -17.13
CA THR A 431 3.73 2.17 -15.87
C THR A 431 2.94 0.89 -16.11
N PHE A 432 2.18 0.82 -17.21
CA PHE A 432 1.48 -0.39 -17.63
C PHE A 432 2.48 -1.52 -17.94
N PHE A 433 3.52 -1.25 -18.73
CA PHE A 433 4.59 -2.21 -19.01
C PHE A 433 5.43 -2.61 -17.78
N HIS A 434 5.46 -1.82 -16.71
CA HIS A 434 6.19 -2.16 -15.48
C HIS A 434 5.46 -3.21 -14.64
N THR A 435 4.19 -2.96 -14.35
CA THR A 435 3.38 -3.73 -13.36
C THR A 435 1.91 -3.80 -13.74
N GLY A 436 1.36 -2.77 -14.40
CA GLY A 436 -0.06 -2.68 -14.75
C GLY A 436 -0.59 -3.79 -15.68
N MET A 437 0.27 -4.51 -16.40
CA MET A 437 -0.09 -5.74 -17.11
C MET A 437 -0.68 -6.79 -16.16
N ASN A 438 -0.02 -7.01 -15.01
CA ASN A 438 -0.46 -7.97 -14.00
C ASN A 438 -1.80 -7.52 -13.41
N SER A 439 -1.91 -6.24 -13.09
CA SER A 439 -3.13 -5.61 -12.57
C SER A 439 -4.32 -5.75 -13.54
N LEU A 440 -4.11 -5.62 -14.86
CA LEU A 440 -5.15 -5.85 -15.87
C LEU A 440 -5.54 -7.33 -15.96
N LEU A 441 -4.57 -8.24 -16.00
CA LEU A 441 -4.82 -9.68 -16.02
C LEU A 441 -5.66 -10.11 -14.81
N ASN A 442 -5.37 -9.54 -13.63
CA ASN A 442 -6.13 -9.77 -12.40
C ASN A 442 -7.57 -9.29 -12.52
N ALA A 443 -7.78 -8.02 -12.90
CA ALA A 443 -9.10 -7.42 -13.06
C ALA A 443 -9.98 -8.19 -14.06
N VAL A 444 -9.39 -8.68 -15.16
CA VAL A 444 -10.08 -9.54 -16.14
C VAL A 444 -10.43 -10.90 -15.54
N PHE A 445 -9.46 -11.61 -14.95
CA PHE A 445 -9.65 -12.95 -14.39
C PHE A 445 -10.70 -12.97 -13.27
N ASN A 446 -10.63 -11.98 -12.37
CA ASN A 446 -11.51 -11.81 -11.23
C ASN A 446 -12.78 -10.98 -11.54
N LYS A 447 -13.00 -10.61 -12.82
CA LYS A 447 -14.26 -10.07 -13.38
C LYS A 447 -14.66 -8.69 -12.83
N ALA A 448 -13.71 -7.78 -12.72
CA ALA A 448 -13.97 -6.40 -12.30
C ALA A 448 -14.68 -5.57 -13.38
N ASP A 449 -15.76 -4.87 -13.01
CA ASP A 449 -16.58 -4.03 -13.89
C ASP A 449 -16.04 -2.58 -13.92
N ILE A 450 -14.85 -2.40 -14.51
CA ILE A 450 -14.06 -1.15 -14.46
C ILE A 450 -13.58 -0.71 -15.84
N THR A 451 -13.42 0.62 -16.03
CA THR A 451 -12.74 1.18 -17.21
C THR A 451 -11.29 1.53 -16.89
N VAL A 452 -10.35 1.03 -17.70
CA VAL A 452 -8.90 1.29 -17.63
C VAL A 452 -8.50 2.26 -18.73
N THR A 453 -7.96 3.42 -18.36
CA THR A 453 -7.45 4.43 -19.30
C THR A 453 -5.93 4.35 -19.41
N ILE A 454 -5.40 3.85 -20.53
CA ILE A 454 -3.96 3.83 -20.79
C ILE A 454 -3.55 5.10 -21.52
N LEU A 455 -2.69 5.88 -20.89
CA LEU A 455 -2.22 7.20 -21.33
C LEU A 455 -0.94 7.06 -22.17
N ASP A 456 -1.08 6.54 -23.39
CA ASP A 456 0.01 6.23 -24.32
C ASP A 456 0.65 7.50 -24.93
N ASN A 457 1.68 8.01 -24.24
CA ASN A 457 2.49 9.15 -24.70
C ASN A 457 3.82 8.75 -25.36
N ARG A 458 4.04 7.44 -25.58
CA ARG A 458 5.19 6.87 -26.29
C ARG A 458 6.55 7.11 -25.62
N ILE A 459 6.62 7.42 -24.31
CA ILE A 459 7.90 7.71 -23.63
C ILE A 459 7.81 7.67 -22.10
N THR A 460 8.85 7.22 -21.41
CA THR A 460 8.95 7.36 -19.93
C THR A 460 9.33 8.81 -19.58
N ALA A 461 8.35 9.73 -19.65
CA ALA A 461 8.58 11.17 -19.69
C ALA A 461 9.20 11.76 -18.40
N MET A 462 8.58 11.50 -17.24
CA MET A 462 8.86 12.23 -15.99
C MET A 462 10.31 12.07 -15.49
N THR A 463 10.90 10.89 -15.71
CA THR A 463 12.24 10.50 -15.25
C THR A 463 13.37 10.94 -16.18
N GLY A 464 13.06 11.54 -17.34
CA GLY A 464 14.09 11.96 -18.31
C GLY A 464 13.73 11.80 -19.79
N HIS A 465 12.59 11.19 -20.12
CA HIS A 465 12.20 10.79 -21.49
C HIS A 465 12.95 9.54 -21.98
N GLN A 466 13.08 8.53 -21.12
CA GLN A 466 13.66 7.23 -21.49
C GLN A 466 12.73 6.44 -22.43
N PRO A 467 13.28 5.57 -23.31
CA PRO A 467 12.48 4.61 -24.07
C PRO A 467 11.77 3.61 -23.15
N ASN A 468 10.73 2.95 -23.69
CA ASN A 468 9.98 1.88 -23.04
C ASN A 468 9.59 0.80 -24.09
N PRO A 469 9.08 -0.39 -23.71
CA PRO A 469 8.76 -1.46 -24.67
C PRO A 469 7.79 -1.04 -25.80
N GLY A 470 7.00 0.01 -25.59
CA GLY A 470 6.12 0.57 -26.60
C GLY A 470 6.84 1.29 -27.74
N VAL A 471 8.11 1.72 -27.61
CA VAL A 471 8.71 2.69 -28.57
C VAL A 471 9.41 2.08 -29.78
N GLY A 472 9.81 0.80 -29.74
CA GLY A 472 10.44 0.11 -30.88
C GLY A 472 11.93 0.39 -31.09
N PHE A 473 12.61 0.95 -30.08
CA PHE A 473 14.08 1.08 -30.07
C PHE A 473 14.64 0.87 -28.65
N THR A 474 15.87 0.37 -28.56
CA THR A 474 16.61 0.15 -27.30
C THR A 474 17.12 1.47 -26.70
N VAL A 475 17.73 1.41 -25.51
CA VAL A 475 18.44 2.55 -24.91
C VAL A 475 19.67 3.00 -25.72
N THR A 476 20.25 2.12 -26.54
CA THR A 476 21.33 2.44 -27.49
C THR A 476 20.83 3.02 -28.82
N GLY A 477 19.52 3.06 -29.04
CA GLY A 477 18.90 3.52 -30.28
C GLY A 477 18.80 2.46 -31.38
N GLU A 478 19.13 1.21 -31.10
CA GLU A 478 18.96 0.08 -32.02
C GLU A 478 17.46 -0.22 -32.23
N PRO A 479 16.96 -0.39 -33.46
CA PRO A 479 15.59 -0.80 -33.71
C PRO A 479 15.27 -2.17 -33.06
N THR A 480 14.11 -2.27 -32.42
CA THR A 480 13.66 -3.51 -31.76
C THR A 480 12.14 -3.64 -31.82
N VAL A 481 11.58 -4.70 -31.22
CA VAL A 481 10.14 -4.97 -31.22
C VAL A 481 9.36 -3.83 -30.55
N GLN A 482 8.40 -3.26 -31.28
CA GLN A 482 7.48 -2.25 -30.76
C GLN A 482 6.23 -2.92 -30.19
N VAL A 483 6.09 -3.00 -28.85
CA VAL A 483 4.96 -3.69 -28.21
C VAL A 483 3.65 -2.91 -28.45
N SER A 484 2.64 -3.59 -28.99
CA SER A 484 1.30 -3.03 -29.18
C SER A 484 0.46 -3.20 -27.91
N LEU A 485 0.24 -2.10 -27.19
CA LEU A 485 -0.66 -2.07 -26.01
C LEU A 485 -2.05 -2.63 -26.31
N ALA A 486 -2.60 -2.43 -27.52
CA ALA A 486 -3.93 -2.87 -27.87
C ALA A 486 -4.03 -4.40 -27.99
N GLU A 487 -3.07 -5.03 -28.67
CA GLU A 487 -3.05 -6.50 -28.80
C GLU A 487 -2.64 -7.17 -27.50
N LEU A 488 -1.77 -6.53 -26.70
CA LEU A 488 -1.42 -6.97 -25.35
C LEU A 488 -2.63 -6.97 -24.40
N CYS A 489 -3.47 -5.91 -24.42
CA CYS A 489 -4.69 -5.87 -23.61
C CYS A 489 -5.70 -6.97 -24.01
N LYS A 490 -5.89 -7.20 -25.32
CA LYS A 490 -6.72 -8.31 -25.83
C LYS A 490 -6.17 -9.68 -25.42
N ALA A 491 -4.85 -9.86 -25.50
CA ALA A 491 -4.19 -11.12 -25.12
C ALA A 491 -4.31 -11.42 -23.61
N MET A 492 -4.40 -10.39 -22.77
CA MET A 492 -4.74 -10.51 -21.34
C MET A 492 -6.25 -10.58 -21.07
N GLY A 493 -7.08 -10.75 -22.11
CA GLY A 493 -8.51 -11.04 -22.03
C GLY A 493 -9.44 -9.82 -21.86
N ALA A 494 -8.97 -8.59 -22.01
CA ALA A 494 -9.84 -7.41 -21.94
C ALA A 494 -10.88 -7.41 -23.08
N GLY A 495 -12.16 -7.55 -22.72
CA GLY A 495 -13.26 -7.77 -23.68
C GLY A 495 -13.64 -6.54 -24.52
N PHE A 496 -13.24 -5.34 -24.08
CA PHE A 496 -13.31 -4.11 -24.88
C PHE A 496 -11.94 -3.43 -24.88
N VAL A 497 -11.40 -3.14 -26.07
CA VAL A 497 -10.15 -2.38 -26.23
C VAL A 497 -10.30 -1.39 -27.38
N SER A 498 -10.23 -0.09 -27.08
CA SER A 498 -10.27 1.00 -28.06
C SER A 498 -8.97 1.81 -28.06
N VAL A 499 -8.57 2.33 -29.22
CA VAL A 499 -7.40 3.22 -29.37
C VAL A 499 -7.86 4.51 -30.04
N VAL A 500 -7.62 5.65 -29.39
CA VAL A 500 -8.14 6.96 -29.80
C VAL A 500 -7.07 8.05 -29.72
N ASP A 501 -7.21 9.10 -30.54
CA ASP A 501 -6.42 10.32 -30.42
C ASP A 501 -7.10 11.28 -29.41
N PRO A 502 -6.56 11.48 -28.19
CA PRO A 502 -7.13 12.40 -27.21
C PRO A 502 -7.24 13.87 -27.66
N TYR A 503 -6.57 14.30 -28.75
CA TYR A 503 -6.80 15.63 -29.30
C TYR A 503 -8.10 15.74 -30.11
N LYS A 504 -8.78 14.63 -30.43
CA LYS A 504 -10.11 14.63 -31.05
C LYS A 504 -11.17 14.35 -29.98
N LEU A 505 -11.78 15.39 -29.44
CA LEU A 505 -12.63 15.28 -28.26
C LEU A 505 -13.86 14.39 -28.44
N GLU A 506 -14.42 14.27 -29.64
CA GLU A 506 -15.62 13.47 -29.88
C GLU A 506 -15.31 11.97 -29.89
N GLU A 507 -14.34 11.52 -30.71
CA GLU A 507 -13.92 10.10 -30.79
C GLU A 507 -13.56 9.51 -29.41
N ILE A 508 -12.82 10.24 -28.57
CA ILE A 508 -12.47 9.79 -27.22
C ILE A 508 -13.66 9.78 -26.26
N GLN A 509 -14.62 10.69 -26.41
CA GLN A 509 -15.83 10.69 -25.59
C GLN A 509 -16.80 9.56 -25.99
N GLU A 510 -16.81 9.16 -27.25
CA GLU A 510 -17.58 7.99 -27.71
C GLU A 510 -16.94 6.67 -27.25
N ALA A 511 -15.61 6.55 -27.36
CA ALA A 511 -14.89 5.41 -26.79
C ALA A 511 -15.11 5.26 -25.28
N PHE A 512 -15.15 6.37 -24.53
CA PHE A 512 -15.46 6.34 -23.10
C PHE A 512 -16.94 6.01 -22.79
N LYS A 513 -17.91 6.36 -23.64
CA LYS A 513 -19.32 5.92 -23.46
C LYS A 513 -19.41 4.39 -23.63
N ALA A 514 -18.86 3.88 -24.73
CA ALA A 514 -18.86 2.45 -25.01
C ALA A 514 -18.14 1.63 -23.91
N ALA A 515 -17.01 2.13 -23.40
CA ALA A 515 -16.30 1.50 -22.27
C ALA A 515 -17.10 1.52 -20.96
N LYS A 516 -17.91 2.56 -20.72
CA LYS A 516 -18.80 2.70 -19.56
C LYS A 516 -20.07 1.85 -19.64
N GLU A 517 -20.49 1.50 -20.85
CA GLU A 517 -21.66 0.65 -21.14
C GLU A 517 -21.30 -0.85 -21.23
N PHE A 518 -20.03 -1.16 -21.52
CA PHE A 518 -19.48 -2.51 -21.46
C PHE A 518 -19.57 -3.11 -20.05
N LYS A 519 -19.59 -4.45 -19.95
CA LYS A 519 -19.61 -5.18 -18.68
C LYS A 519 -18.40 -6.08 -18.47
N GLY A 520 -17.69 -5.84 -17.37
CA GLY A 520 -16.35 -6.33 -17.11
C GLY A 520 -15.28 -5.32 -17.52
N THR A 521 -14.01 -5.73 -17.53
CA THR A 521 -12.88 -4.82 -17.69
C THR A 521 -12.75 -4.29 -19.13
N ALA A 522 -12.96 -2.98 -19.30
CA ALA A 522 -12.84 -2.27 -20.57
C ALA A 522 -11.56 -1.41 -20.61
N VAL A 523 -10.92 -1.27 -21.77
CA VAL A 523 -9.67 -0.50 -21.95
C VAL A 523 -9.82 0.58 -23.02
N VAL A 524 -9.43 1.82 -22.68
CA VAL A 524 -9.32 2.95 -23.62
C VAL A 524 -7.87 3.45 -23.66
N ILE A 525 -7.22 3.34 -24.82
CA ILE A 525 -5.82 3.72 -25.04
C ILE A 525 -5.79 5.09 -25.73
N ALA A 526 -5.50 6.13 -24.95
CA ALA A 526 -5.42 7.51 -25.44
C ALA A 526 -4.00 7.82 -25.97
N ARG A 527 -3.80 7.64 -27.28
CA ARG A 527 -2.48 7.65 -27.93
C ARG A 527 -2.15 8.99 -28.58
N GLN A 528 -1.19 9.73 -27.99
CA GLN A 528 -0.53 10.88 -28.62
C GLN A 528 0.87 11.08 -28.05
N PRO A 529 1.93 11.20 -28.88
CA PRO A 529 3.31 11.34 -28.41
C PRO A 529 3.48 12.55 -27.49
N CYS A 530 4.30 12.39 -26.45
CA CYS A 530 4.64 13.46 -25.50
C CYS A 530 5.07 14.73 -26.25
N VAL A 531 4.44 15.87 -25.92
CA VAL A 531 4.66 17.17 -26.60
C VAL A 531 6.15 17.57 -26.63
N ILE A 532 6.89 17.28 -25.57
CA ILE A 532 8.33 17.58 -25.49
C ILE A 532 9.13 16.67 -26.42
N SER A 533 8.92 15.34 -26.37
CA SER A 533 9.58 14.39 -27.27
C SER A 533 9.23 14.65 -28.74
N GLY A 534 7.96 14.89 -29.05
CA GLY A 534 7.51 15.20 -30.42
C GLY A 534 8.17 16.46 -30.97
N LYS A 535 8.23 17.54 -30.18
CA LYS A 535 8.91 18.79 -30.59
C LYS A 535 10.41 18.61 -30.78
N ARG A 536 11.06 17.74 -29.98
CA ARG A 536 12.48 17.33 -30.16
C ARG A 536 12.67 16.49 -31.43
N ALA A 537 11.74 15.57 -31.71
CA ALA A 537 11.69 14.76 -32.94
C ALA A 537 11.18 15.54 -34.18
N GLY A 538 11.20 16.87 -34.15
CA GLY A 538 10.88 17.72 -35.29
C GLY A 538 9.39 17.95 -35.56
N ILE A 539 8.46 17.35 -34.81
CA ILE A 539 7.02 17.55 -35.02
C ILE A 539 6.65 19.01 -34.79
N ARG A 540 6.12 19.67 -35.82
CA ARG A 540 5.56 21.04 -35.77
C ARG A 540 4.06 20.98 -36.05
N LYS A 541 3.26 21.57 -35.17
CA LYS A 541 1.82 21.81 -35.37
C LYS A 541 1.58 23.31 -35.55
N ILE A 542 0.50 23.68 -36.22
CA ILE A 542 0.08 25.08 -36.35
C ILE A 542 -0.36 25.58 -34.97
N LEU A 543 0.00 26.81 -34.61
CA LEU A 543 -0.38 27.40 -33.32
C LEU A 543 -1.80 27.98 -33.39
N TYR A 544 -2.46 28.10 -32.24
CA TYR A 544 -3.78 28.72 -32.15
C TYR A 544 -3.68 30.11 -31.52
N ILE A 545 -4.54 31.01 -31.96
CA ILE A 545 -4.72 32.37 -31.45
C ILE A 545 -6.17 32.58 -31.03
N VAL A 546 -6.41 33.55 -30.15
CA VAL A 546 -7.77 33.99 -29.80
C VAL A 546 -8.16 35.16 -30.71
N ASP A 547 -9.37 35.10 -31.23
CA ASP A 547 -10.05 36.16 -31.97
C ASP A 547 -10.82 37.04 -30.96
N PRO A 548 -10.38 38.28 -30.66
CA PRO A 548 -11.00 39.09 -29.61
C PRO A 548 -12.45 39.48 -29.95
N GLU A 549 -12.79 39.63 -31.23
CA GLU A 549 -14.13 40.06 -31.66
C GLU A 549 -15.20 38.97 -31.46
N LYS A 550 -14.78 37.71 -31.30
CA LYS A 550 -15.64 36.56 -31.03
C LYS A 550 -15.61 36.12 -29.55
N CYS A 551 -14.75 36.71 -28.71
CA CYS A 551 -14.43 36.16 -27.40
C CYS A 551 -15.38 36.65 -26.30
N GLU A 552 -16.49 35.94 -26.10
CA GLU A 552 -17.50 36.17 -25.04
C GLU A 552 -17.01 35.95 -23.58
N GLY A 553 -15.71 36.05 -23.31
CA GLY A 553 -15.11 36.07 -21.96
C GLY A 553 -15.39 34.87 -21.04
N CYS A 554 -16.04 33.81 -21.52
CA CYS A 554 -16.67 32.75 -20.72
C CYS A 554 -15.74 31.88 -19.83
N LYS A 555 -14.43 32.11 -19.88
CA LYS A 555 -13.35 31.41 -19.15
C LYS A 555 -13.31 29.88 -19.32
N GLN A 556 -14.04 29.27 -20.27
CA GLN A 556 -14.05 27.81 -20.45
C GLN A 556 -12.69 27.25 -20.90
N CYS A 557 -12.04 27.91 -21.87
CA CYS A 557 -10.67 27.58 -22.31
C CYS A 557 -9.61 27.79 -21.21
N VAL A 558 -9.86 28.68 -20.26
CA VAL A 558 -9.00 28.92 -19.08
C VAL A 558 -9.19 27.82 -18.04
N LYS A 559 -10.46 27.45 -17.75
CA LYS A 559 -10.85 26.35 -16.85
C LYS A 559 -10.35 24.97 -17.31
N PHE A 560 -9.98 24.82 -18.57
CA PHE A 560 -9.27 23.64 -19.09
C PHE A 560 -7.84 23.50 -18.52
N GLY A 561 -7.28 24.54 -17.89
CA GLY A 561 -6.03 24.43 -17.12
C GLY A 561 -4.78 24.21 -17.97
N CYS A 562 -4.70 24.84 -19.14
CA CYS A 562 -3.52 24.79 -20.01
C CYS A 562 -2.60 26.00 -19.73
N PRO A 563 -1.31 25.81 -19.35
CA PRO A 563 -0.37 26.92 -19.13
C PRO A 563 -0.08 27.83 -20.34
N ALA A 564 -0.64 27.52 -21.51
CA ALA A 564 -0.58 28.40 -22.69
C ALA A 564 -1.87 29.20 -22.91
N VAL A 565 -2.86 29.13 -22.00
CA VAL A 565 -4.11 29.89 -22.06
C VAL A 565 -4.22 30.74 -20.80
N GLU A 566 -4.18 32.05 -20.97
CA GLU A 566 -4.30 33.03 -19.89
C GLU A 566 -5.63 33.79 -20.04
N PHE A 567 -5.97 34.63 -19.05
CA PHE A 567 -7.13 35.50 -19.11
C PHE A 567 -6.73 36.94 -18.81
N ASP A 568 -7.06 37.83 -19.72
CA ASP A 568 -6.88 39.26 -19.61
C ASP A 568 -8.12 39.84 -18.93
N GLU A 569 -8.04 40.11 -17.62
CA GLU A 569 -9.19 40.63 -16.84
C GLU A 569 -9.59 42.06 -17.25
N GLU A 570 -8.68 42.83 -17.86
CA GLU A 570 -8.99 44.18 -18.38
C GLU A 570 -9.82 44.10 -19.68
N LYS A 571 -9.37 43.29 -20.64
CA LYS A 571 -10.04 43.07 -21.93
C LYS A 571 -11.18 42.05 -21.84
N LYS A 572 -11.32 41.37 -20.69
CA LYS A 572 -12.24 40.25 -20.43
C LYS A 572 -12.11 39.12 -21.47
N CYS A 573 -10.93 38.95 -22.03
CA CYS A 573 -10.66 38.06 -23.16
C CYS A 573 -9.66 36.98 -22.77
N ALA A 574 -9.78 35.78 -23.34
CA ALA A 574 -8.72 34.78 -23.23
C ALA A 574 -7.55 35.13 -24.14
N THR A 575 -6.33 34.76 -23.76
CA THR A 575 -5.14 34.91 -24.61
C THR A 575 -4.43 33.56 -24.74
N ILE A 576 -3.73 33.35 -25.85
CA ILE A 576 -2.88 32.16 -26.05
C ILE A 576 -1.43 32.60 -26.18
N THR A 577 -0.56 32.05 -25.33
CA THR A 577 0.84 32.46 -25.23
C THR A 577 1.77 31.64 -26.12
N ALA A 578 3.03 32.08 -26.24
CA ALA A 578 4.09 31.37 -26.96
C ALA A 578 4.42 29.96 -26.41
N LEU A 579 3.84 29.56 -25.27
CA LEU A 579 3.88 28.18 -24.77
C LEU A 579 2.97 27.22 -25.56
N CYS A 580 2.14 27.74 -26.46
CA CYS A 580 1.24 26.95 -27.30
C CYS A 580 1.98 25.87 -28.12
N SER A 581 1.38 24.67 -28.18
CA SER A 581 1.93 23.48 -28.84
C SER A 581 1.06 22.95 -29.98
N GLY A 582 0.02 23.71 -30.38
CA GLY A 582 -0.82 23.38 -31.54
C GLY A 582 -1.73 22.17 -31.36
N CYS A 583 -2.27 21.95 -30.15
CA CYS A 583 -3.10 20.78 -29.84
C CYS A 583 -4.58 20.86 -30.30
N GLY A 584 -5.10 22.03 -30.67
CA GLY A 584 -6.48 22.23 -31.15
C GLY A 584 -7.61 22.05 -30.13
N VAL A 585 -7.36 21.41 -28.98
CA VAL A 585 -8.39 21.06 -27.98
C VAL A 585 -9.14 22.29 -27.43
N CYS A 586 -8.44 23.42 -27.23
CA CYS A 586 -9.08 24.65 -26.79
C CYS A 586 -10.05 25.24 -27.82
N ALA A 587 -9.84 25.02 -29.13
CA ALA A 587 -10.78 25.41 -30.18
C ALA A 587 -12.05 24.55 -30.13
N GLN A 588 -11.92 23.23 -29.99
CA GLN A 588 -13.06 22.29 -29.85
C GLN A 588 -13.91 22.55 -28.58
N ILE A 589 -13.35 23.19 -27.55
CA ILE A 589 -14.08 23.63 -26.35
C ILE A 589 -14.78 25.00 -26.55
N CYS A 590 -14.36 25.77 -27.57
CA CYS A 590 -14.84 27.14 -27.79
C CYS A 590 -16.13 27.17 -28.62
N LYS A 591 -17.28 27.24 -27.94
CA LYS A 591 -18.63 27.37 -28.55
C LYS A 591 -18.85 28.64 -29.40
N PHE A 592 -17.90 29.56 -29.43
CA PHE A 592 -17.98 30.85 -30.12
C PHE A 592 -17.02 30.95 -31.32
N GLU A 593 -16.30 29.85 -31.66
CA GLU A 593 -15.29 29.82 -32.73
C GLU A 593 -14.20 30.89 -32.59
N ALA A 594 -14.00 31.38 -31.37
CA ALA A 594 -13.09 32.47 -31.02
C ALA A 594 -11.63 32.00 -30.84
N ILE A 595 -11.33 30.73 -31.09
CA ILE A 595 -9.98 30.17 -31.03
C ILE A 595 -9.72 29.48 -32.37
N GLN A 596 -8.84 30.08 -33.16
CA GLN A 596 -8.58 29.70 -34.55
C GLN A 596 -7.08 29.51 -34.82
N GLU A 597 -6.75 28.83 -35.91
CA GLU A 597 -5.35 28.64 -36.29
C GLU A 597 -4.69 29.95 -36.69
N ALA A 598 -3.44 30.14 -36.26
CA ALA A 598 -2.59 31.22 -36.70
C ALA A 598 -2.33 31.06 -38.21
N LYS A 599 -2.54 32.15 -38.96
CA LYS A 599 -2.14 32.22 -40.38
C LYS A 599 -0.63 32.00 -40.47
N LYS A 600 -0.20 31.20 -41.46
CA LYS A 600 1.21 30.90 -41.74
C LYS A 600 1.95 32.13 -42.30
#